data_AF-A0A2P0QLR9-F1
#
_entry.id   AF-A0A2P0QLR9-F1
#
_cell.length_a   1.000
_cell.length_b   1.000
_cell.length_c   1.000
_cell.angle_alpha   90.00
_cell.angle_beta   90.00
_cell.angle_gamma   90.00
#
_symmetry.space_group_name_H-M   'P 1'
#
loop_
_entity.id
_entity.type
_entity.pdbx_description
1 polymer ?
#
loop_
_entity_poly.entity_id
_entity_poly.type
_entity_poly.pdbx_seq_one_letter_code
_entity_poly.pdbx_strand_id
1 'polypeptide(L)'
;MPAAVKRIGIGIGEDAQKVLDSACRVSGANEIICYCLFGTVHAPPSCTGVRIQECQNPEIALVTDLMTKKIDAAVRGTLPASATLKALKKAAGVDHLERIALLETVHGKKFLFAPVGVDEGWTVQDKL
;
A
#
# COMPACT_ATOMS: atom_id res chain seq x y z
N MET A 1 -1.57 23.33 -2.31
CA MET A 1 -2.05 22.14 -3.06
C MET A 1 -1.20 20.96 -2.61
N PRO A 2 -1.78 19.81 -2.22
CA PRO A 2 -0.97 18.62 -1.95
C PRO A 2 -0.12 18.30 -3.18
N ALA A 3 1.12 17.89 -2.97
CA ALA A 3 2.01 17.50 -4.06
C ALA A 3 1.37 16.33 -4.83
N ALA A 4 1.50 16.32 -6.16
CA ALA A 4 1.07 15.19 -6.96
C ALA A 4 1.84 13.94 -6.48
N VAL A 5 1.13 12.86 -6.19
CA VAL A 5 1.73 11.53 -5.96
C VAL A 5 2.48 11.17 -7.24
N LYS A 6 3.77 10.88 -7.13
CA LYS A 6 4.63 10.53 -8.28
C LYS A 6 5.15 9.10 -8.18
N ARG A 7 5.42 8.62 -6.96
CA ARG A 7 6.02 7.31 -6.70
C ARG A 7 5.12 6.46 -5.79
N ILE A 8 4.70 5.31 -6.30
CA ILE A 8 3.80 4.39 -5.59
C ILE A 8 4.52 3.07 -5.36
N GLY A 9 4.63 2.63 -4.10
CA GLY A 9 5.10 1.29 -3.76
C GLY A 9 3.96 0.28 -3.76
N ILE A 10 4.18 -0.92 -4.30
CA ILE A 10 3.21 -2.02 -4.27
C ILE A 10 3.89 -3.28 -3.76
N GLY A 11 3.33 -3.94 -2.76
CA GLY A 11 3.82 -5.22 -2.26
C GLY A 11 3.33 -6.42 -3.08
N ILE A 12 4.22 -7.38 -3.35
CA ILE A 12 3.91 -8.66 -4.01
C ILE A 12 4.37 -9.81 -3.11
N GLY A 13 3.40 -10.58 -2.61
CA GLY A 13 3.63 -11.84 -1.89
C GLY A 13 3.24 -13.05 -2.73
N GLU A 14 2.03 -13.04 -3.28
CA GLU A 14 1.48 -14.08 -4.14
C GLU A 14 0.91 -13.45 -5.43
N ASP A 15 0.56 -14.27 -6.44
CA ASP A 15 -0.06 -13.83 -7.69
C ASP A 15 0.69 -12.67 -8.39
N ALA A 16 2.02 -12.76 -8.47
CA ALA A 16 2.88 -11.70 -8.96
C ALA A 16 2.44 -11.13 -10.31
N GLN A 17 2.08 -11.99 -11.28
CA GLN A 17 1.65 -11.56 -12.60
C GLN A 17 0.41 -10.64 -12.55
N LYS A 18 -0.57 -10.99 -11.71
CA LYS A 18 -1.80 -10.19 -11.55
C LYS A 18 -1.50 -8.81 -10.98
N VAL A 19 -0.58 -8.72 -10.01
CA VAL A 19 -0.17 -7.44 -9.42
C VAL A 19 0.57 -6.60 -10.46
N LEU A 20 1.48 -7.19 -11.22
CA LEU A 20 2.23 -6.52 -12.29
C LEU A 20 1.29 -6.02 -13.41
N ASP A 21 0.34 -6.84 -13.84
CA ASP A 21 -0.65 -6.45 -14.85
C ASP A 21 -1.52 -5.28 -14.36
N SER A 22 -1.86 -5.27 -13.07
CA SER A 22 -2.59 -4.14 -12.46
C SER A 22 -1.72 -2.89 -12.39
N ALA A 23 -0.45 -3.02 -12.00
CA ALA A 23 0.50 -1.92 -11.95
C ALA A 23 0.71 -1.31 -13.33
N CYS A 24 0.85 -2.14 -14.37
CA CYS A 24 1.04 -1.67 -15.74
C CYS A 24 -0.17 -0.91 -16.31
N ARG A 25 -1.39 -1.22 -15.86
CA ARG A 25 -2.59 -0.47 -16.29
C ARG A 25 -2.66 0.94 -15.70
N VAL A 26 -1.99 1.19 -14.58
CA VAL A 26 -2.08 2.46 -13.84
C VAL A 26 -0.77 3.24 -13.80
N SER A 27 0.33 2.67 -14.33
CA SER A 27 1.66 3.30 -14.29
C SER A 27 1.63 4.69 -14.91
N GLY A 28 1.09 4.88 -16.13
CA GLY A 28 0.78 6.20 -16.67
C GLY A 28 1.85 7.27 -16.40
N ALA A 29 1.48 8.30 -15.63
CA ALA A 29 2.40 9.40 -15.22
C ALA A 29 3.16 9.14 -13.90
N ASN A 30 2.92 8.00 -13.25
CA ASN A 30 3.49 7.62 -11.96
C ASN A 30 4.58 6.55 -12.13
N GLU A 31 5.60 6.61 -11.29
CA GLU A 31 6.56 5.53 -11.13
C GLU A 31 6.04 4.54 -10.08
N ILE A 32 5.99 3.26 -10.44
CA ILE A 32 5.56 2.17 -9.56
C ILE A 32 6.76 1.31 -9.20
N ILE A 33 6.94 1.06 -7.91
CA ILE A 33 7.99 0.19 -7.37
C ILE A 33 7.32 -1.01 -6.71
N CYS A 34 7.52 -2.19 -7.28
CA CYS A 34 6.98 -3.45 -6.79
C CYS A 34 7.99 -4.14 -5.85
N TYR A 35 7.64 -4.31 -4.58
CA TYR A 35 8.48 -4.94 -3.56
C TYR A 35 8.11 -6.41 -3.41
N CYS A 36 9.07 -7.31 -3.58
CA CYS A 36 8.83 -8.75 -3.47
C CYS A 36 10.02 -9.50 -2.87
N LEU A 37 9.80 -10.76 -2.47
CA LEU A 37 10.88 -11.66 -2.12
C LEU A 37 11.66 -12.07 -3.38
N PHE A 38 12.94 -12.41 -3.23
CA PHE A 38 13.77 -12.92 -4.32
C PHE A 38 13.12 -14.11 -5.03
N GLY A 39 13.08 -14.05 -6.35
CA GLY A 39 12.54 -15.12 -7.18
C GLY A 39 11.01 -15.19 -7.20
N THR A 40 10.29 -14.25 -6.58
CA THR A 40 8.82 -14.16 -6.65
C THR A 40 8.34 -13.79 -8.06
N VAL A 41 9.12 -12.98 -8.77
CA VAL A 41 8.81 -12.53 -10.12
C VAL A 41 9.77 -13.22 -11.10
N HIS A 42 9.22 -13.98 -12.04
CA HIS A 42 10.02 -14.72 -13.03
C HIS A 42 10.17 -14.01 -14.37
N ALA A 43 9.34 -13.00 -14.64
CA ALA A 43 9.37 -12.23 -15.88
C ALA A 43 9.33 -10.73 -15.57
N PRO A 44 10.10 -9.91 -16.30
CA PRO A 44 10.08 -8.47 -16.12
C PRO A 44 8.69 -7.89 -16.47
N PRO A 45 8.34 -6.70 -15.94
CA PRO A 45 7.09 -6.04 -16.28
C PRO A 45 7.01 -5.74 -17.77
N SER A 46 5.82 -5.87 -18.36
CA SER A 46 5.56 -5.66 -19.79
C SER A 46 5.45 -4.18 -20.20
N CYS A 47 5.55 -3.27 -19.23
CA CYS A 47 5.29 -1.84 -19.42
C CYS A 47 6.42 -0.97 -18.85
N THR A 48 6.48 0.27 -19.32
CA THR A 48 7.38 1.30 -18.77
C THR A 48 6.81 1.90 -17.48
N GLY A 49 7.70 2.33 -16.57
CA GLY A 49 7.32 2.99 -15.32
C GLY A 49 7.01 2.05 -14.16
N VAL A 50 7.11 0.73 -14.35
CA VAL A 50 7.06 -0.26 -13.27
C VAL A 50 8.45 -0.85 -13.07
N ARG A 51 8.93 -0.87 -11.82
CA ARG A 51 10.21 -1.47 -11.42
C ARG A 51 9.99 -2.51 -10.35
N ILE A 52 10.86 -3.51 -10.30
CA ILE A 52 10.84 -4.55 -9.27
C ILE A 52 12.02 -4.30 -8.32
N GLN A 53 11.73 -4.39 -7.02
CA GLN A 53 12.71 -4.32 -5.95
C GLN A 53 12.61 -5.60 -5.11
N GLU A 54 13.52 -6.53 -5.39
CA GLU A 54 13.64 -7.76 -4.62
C GLU A 54 14.36 -7.50 -3.30
N CYS A 55 13.83 -8.03 -2.21
CA CYS A 55 14.41 -7.89 -0.88
C CYS A 55 13.95 -9.02 0.05
N GLN A 56 14.72 -9.30 1.11
CA GLN A 56 14.40 -10.40 2.03
C GLN A 56 13.12 -10.17 2.85
N ASN A 57 12.78 -8.91 3.12
CA ASN A 57 11.62 -8.51 3.93
C ASN A 57 10.84 -7.41 3.20
N PRO A 58 10.04 -7.76 2.17
CA PRO A 58 9.36 -6.78 1.32
C PRO A 58 8.39 -5.87 2.07
N GLU A 59 7.72 -6.35 3.11
CA GLU A 59 6.84 -5.56 3.96
C GLU A 59 7.59 -4.46 4.73
N ILE A 60 8.81 -4.76 5.20
CA ILE A 60 9.64 -3.78 5.92
C ILE A 60 10.20 -2.75 4.93
N ALA A 61 10.65 -3.20 3.76
CA ALA A 61 11.20 -2.32 2.73
C ALA A 61 10.14 -1.33 2.22
N LEU A 62 8.93 -1.82 1.89
CA LEU A 62 7.81 -0.99 1.45
C LEU A 62 7.46 0.08 2.49
N VAL A 63 7.31 -0.32 3.76
CA VAL A 63 6.99 0.60 4.85
C VAL A 63 8.12 1.59 5.08
N THR A 64 9.38 1.15 5.06
CA THR A 64 10.53 2.03 5.26
C THR A 64 10.61 3.10 4.18
N ASP A 65 10.42 2.73 2.92
CA ASP A 65 10.47 3.67 1.82
C ASP A 65 9.27 4.64 1.84
N LEU A 66 8.11 4.22 2.38
CA LEU A 66 6.99 5.13 2.68
C LEU A 66 7.34 6.13 3.78
N MET A 67 7.84 5.66 4.92
CA MET A 67 8.15 6.52 6.08
C MET A 67 9.30 7.49 5.80
N THR A 68 10.24 7.10 4.94
CA THR A 68 11.37 7.94 4.51
C THR A 68 11.05 8.82 3.28
N LYS A 69 9.80 8.82 2.80
CA LYS A 69 9.33 9.60 1.64
C LYS A 69 10.07 9.30 0.33
N LYS A 70 10.61 8.09 0.17
CA LYS A 70 11.13 7.62 -1.13
C LYS A 70 9.98 7.24 -2.08
N ILE A 71 8.87 6.77 -1.52
CA ILE A 71 7.58 6.65 -2.18
C ILE A 71 6.57 7.59 -1.51
N ASP A 72 5.62 8.09 -2.30
CA ASP A 72 4.58 9.02 -1.84
C ASP A 72 3.34 8.27 -1.32
N ALA A 73 3.14 7.03 -1.80
CA ALA A 73 2.03 6.17 -1.39
C ALA A 73 2.45 4.69 -1.41
N ALA A 74 1.78 3.87 -0.62
CA ALA A 74 2.00 2.43 -0.57
C ALA A 74 0.68 1.67 -0.73
N VAL A 75 0.72 0.58 -1.49
CA VAL A 75 -0.33 -0.41 -1.64
C VAL A 75 0.22 -1.73 -1.13
N ARG A 76 -0.41 -2.34 -0.12
CA ARG A 76 0.01 -3.65 0.41
C ARG A 76 0.11 -4.72 -0.69
N GLY A 77 -0.80 -4.67 -1.66
CA GLY A 77 -0.96 -5.69 -2.68
C GLY A 77 -1.23 -7.06 -2.05
N THR A 78 -0.44 -8.06 -2.42
CA THR A 78 -0.59 -9.45 -1.94
C THR A 78 0.34 -9.80 -0.78
N LEU A 79 1.07 -8.83 -0.20
CA LEU A 79 1.83 -9.09 1.02
C LEU A 79 0.92 -9.46 2.20
N PRO A 80 1.39 -10.29 3.15
CA PRO A 80 0.64 -10.63 4.35
C PRO A 80 0.23 -9.37 5.13
N ALA A 81 -1.07 -9.21 5.39
CA ALA A 81 -1.61 -8.03 6.08
C ALA A 81 -1.05 -7.90 7.50
N SER A 82 -0.99 -9.00 8.24
CA SER A 82 -0.47 -9.03 9.61
C SER A 82 0.98 -8.55 9.68
N ALA A 83 1.86 -9.04 8.80
CA ALA A 83 3.26 -8.64 8.73
C ALA A 83 3.41 -7.17 8.32
N THR A 84 2.68 -6.74 7.28
CA THR A 84 2.75 -5.37 6.76
C THR A 84 2.25 -4.33 7.77
N LEU A 85 1.11 -4.59 8.41
CA LEU A 85 0.56 -3.68 9.43
C LEU A 85 1.43 -3.65 10.69
N LYS A 86 2.04 -4.78 11.08
CA LYS A 86 3.01 -4.82 12.18
C LYS A 86 4.25 -3.97 11.87
N ALA A 87 4.78 -4.06 10.65
CA ALA A 87 5.89 -3.22 10.20
C ALA A 87 5.51 -1.73 10.21
N LEU A 88 4.32 -1.37 9.71
CA LEU A 88 3.81 0.00 9.70
C LEU A 88 3.66 0.57 11.10
N LYS A 89 3.01 -0.15 12.03
CA LYS A 89 2.90 0.26 13.44
C LYS A 89 4.25 0.56 14.07
N LYS A 90 5.20 -0.38 13.90
CA LYS A 90 6.55 -0.24 14.44
C LYS A 90 7.28 0.97 13.86
N ALA A 91 7.17 1.20 12.56
CA ALA A 91 7.87 2.30 11.89
C ALA A 91 7.24 3.67 12.20
N ALA A 92 5.92 3.73 12.38
CA ALA A 92 5.20 4.94 12.77
C ALA A 92 5.30 5.26 14.28
N GLY A 93 5.74 4.31 15.10
CA GLY A 93 5.86 4.51 16.55
C GLY A 93 4.51 4.60 17.27
N VAL A 94 3.48 3.95 16.72
CA VAL A 94 2.11 3.95 17.24
C VAL A 94 1.72 2.56 17.76
N ASP A 95 0.85 2.54 18.74
CA ASP A 95 0.29 1.33 19.35
C ASP A 95 -0.87 0.74 18.52
N HIS A 96 -1.66 1.60 17.85
CA HIS A 96 -2.77 1.22 16.99
C HIS A 96 -2.75 1.93 15.62
N LEU A 97 -3.48 1.37 14.65
CA LEU A 97 -3.71 1.96 13.33
C LEU A 97 -5.21 2.03 13.12
N GLU A 98 -5.67 3.13 12.55
CA GLU A 98 -7.07 3.31 12.16
C GLU A 98 -7.23 3.23 10.65
N ARG A 99 -8.37 2.69 10.19
CA ARG A 99 -8.72 2.64 8.77
C ARG A 99 -9.86 3.60 8.45
N ILE A 100 -9.72 4.27 7.32
CA ILE A 100 -10.74 5.16 6.76
C ILE A 100 -11.11 4.70 5.36
N ALA A 101 -12.40 4.77 5.03
CA ALA A 101 -12.92 4.56 3.70
C ALA A 101 -13.52 5.85 3.15
N LEU A 102 -13.23 6.16 1.88
CA LEU A 102 -13.97 7.17 1.13
C LEU A 102 -15.07 6.46 0.35
N LEU A 103 -16.32 6.75 0.69
CA LEU A 103 -17.51 6.15 0.08
C LEU A 103 -18.29 7.20 -0.70
N GLU A 104 -19.06 6.75 -1.68
CA GLU A 104 -19.95 7.59 -2.49
C GLU A 104 -21.36 6.98 -2.51
N THR A 105 -22.38 7.79 -2.24
CA THR A 105 -23.78 7.35 -2.32
C THR A 105 -24.24 7.25 -3.77
N VAL A 106 -25.39 6.60 -4.02
CA VAL A 106 -26.03 6.55 -5.35
C VAL A 106 -26.37 7.93 -5.94
N HIS A 107 -26.37 8.97 -5.11
CA HIS A 107 -26.58 10.36 -5.52
C HIS A 107 -25.27 11.17 -5.64
N GLY A 108 -24.12 10.51 -5.65
CA GLY A 108 -22.81 11.14 -5.81
C GLY A 108 -22.28 11.86 -4.58
N LYS A 109 -22.93 11.71 -3.41
CA LYS A 109 -22.45 12.33 -2.16
C LYS A 109 -21.26 11.53 -1.63
N LYS A 110 -20.09 12.17 -1.58
CA LYS A 110 -18.86 11.60 -1.00
C LYS A 110 -18.81 11.84 0.51
N PHE A 111 -18.39 10.84 1.26
CA PHE A 111 -18.17 10.96 2.70
C PHE A 111 -17.03 10.04 3.16
N LEU A 112 -16.35 10.45 4.23
CA LEU A 112 -15.39 9.61 4.92
C LEU A 112 -16.12 8.78 5.96
N PHE A 113 -15.82 7.49 5.99
CA PHE A 113 -16.29 6.57 7.00
C PHE A 113 -15.07 6.06 7.77
N ALA A 114 -15.03 6.33 9.07
CA ALA A 114 -13.94 5.96 9.96
C ALA A 114 -14.45 5.79 11.41
N PRO A 115 -13.86 4.88 12.19
CA PRO A 115 -12.98 3.81 11.72
C PRO A 115 -13.77 2.67 11.04
N VAL A 116 -13.15 1.91 10.14
CA VAL A 116 -13.82 0.82 9.38
C VAL A 116 -13.24 -0.56 9.63
N GLY A 117 -12.25 -0.65 10.51
CA GLY A 117 -11.65 -1.92 10.86
C GLY A 117 -12.50 -2.82 11.71
N VAL A 118 -12.40 -4.13 11.48
CA VAL A 118 -13.05 -5.15 12.32
C VAL A 118 -12.66 -5.03 13.80
N ASP A 119 -11.43 -4.58 14.05
CA ASP A 119 -10.84 -4.48 15.39
C ASP A 119 -10.77 -3.03 15.91
N GLU A 120 -11.51 -2.09 15.29
CA GLU A 120 -11.41 -0.64 15.55
C GLU A 120 -12.76 -0.07 16.04
N GLY A 121 -12.73 1.07 16.74
CA GLY A 121 -13.95 1.82 17.09
C GLY A 121 -14.87 1.12 18.10
N TRP A 122 -14.33 0.24 18.97
CA TRP A 122 -15.13 -0.50 19.94
C TRP A 122 -15.39 0.32 21.21
N THR A 123 -14.42 1.13 21.64
CA THR A 123 -14.56 2.01 22.80
C THR A 123 -14.99 3.43 22.40
N VAL A 124 -15.42 4.23 23.38
CA VAL A 124 -15.64 5.67 23.16
C VAL A 124 -14.33 6.37 22.82
N GLN A 125 -13.23 5.97 23.46
CA GLN A 125 -11.91 6.56 23.18
C GLN A 125 -11.47 6.28 21.74
N ASP A 126 -11.73 5.09 21.19
CA ASP A 126 -11.40 4.74 19.81
C ASP A 126 -12.18 5.57 18.77
N LYS A 127 -13.25 6.26 19.18
CA LYS A 127 -14.11 7.08 18.30
C LYS A 127 -13.85 8.59 18.42
N LEU A 128 -13.04 9.02 19.39
CA LEU A 128 -12.75 10.43 19.69
C LEU A 128 -11.43 10.86 19.06
#